data_AF-A0A523U5V4-F1
#
_entry.id   AF-A0A523U5V4-F1
#
_cell.length_a   1.000
_cell.length_b   1.000
_cell.length_c   1.000
_cell.angle_alpha   90.00
_cell.angle_beta   90.00
_cell.angle_gamma   90.00
#
_symmetry.space_group_name_H-M   'P 1'
#
loop_
_entity.id
_entity.type
_entity.pdbx_description
1 polymer ?
#
loop_
_entity_poly.entity_id
_entity_poly.type
_entity_poly.pdbx_seq_one_letter_code
_entity_poly.pdbx_strand_id
1 'polypeptide(L)'
;MKRLLFWLLIISLALLAPMPAPVLGEDDEDGPNLQIPEDLDKKAKEYLEEGIKTYKEMKKRSENRHNEPYKLPTVRMKESDKRKKKVERLIKLFQKAAKAAPKCHIPPFYLCIMYQWKSDFESGAKSWVRKGKVQGEKAMKLLDNFYEAALELADICMRLEKYDEALKAYKDALKMSKGELDKKHQYHMGLFNCYLRAKKWDECKKAWDGYVRTKSDIDPKMKDSIKIVFLLAKLGKWAPHNHESKNYIVHTDVSESFAKDVAEQCEIAYKMYSKVFKHKNTGDKFHVHIFASRQGFMSKTGAPSNAGGFFAGYTGALYMPRSSNAARFNNTLYHEGFHQFLNTVTEHVPRWFNEGHACFFGPSQYFKEGGKPKMKLVVNRSRCQNIKQALGRGMCPKLPDLLYSGQLEWSLSAERPAIYYAAAWSFVYFCWFHEGGKYKKIVQKFMSGCKKEEGGRKLVKKAFKGISMSQIQGEWYAYIKQLR
;
A
#
# COMPACT_ATOMS: atom_id res chain seq x y z
N MET A 1 23.60 10.65 3.30
CA MET A 1 22.92 9.38 2.93
C MET A 1 21.79 8.99 3.89
N LYS A 2 21.98 8.96 5.21
CA LYS A 2 20.92 8.59 6.19
C LYS A 2 19.63 9.46 6.13
N ARG A 3 19.73 10.75 5.77
CA ARG A 3 18.58 11.66 5.56
C ARG A 3 17.78 11.44 4.25
N LEU A 4 18.37 10.78 3.25
CA LEU A 4 17.72 10.52 1.95
C LEU A 4 16.87 9.22 2.00
N LEU A 5 17.39 8.21 2.71
CA LEU A 5 16.67 6.96 3.05
C LEU A 5 15.46 7.23 3.94
N PHE A 6 15.56 8.23 4.83
CA PHE A 6 14.50 8.68 5.73
C PHE A 6 13.26 9.23 4.98
N TRP A 7 13.48 9.94 3.88
CA TRP A 7 12.38 10.54 3.11
C TRP A 7 11.71 9.60 2.12
N LEU A 8 12.43 8.60 1.61
CA LEU A 8 11.81 7.46 0.92
C LEU A 8 10.89 6.66 1.86
N LEU A 9 11.15 6.71 3.17
CA LEU A 9 10.28 6.15 4.21
C LEU A 9 9.06 7.04 4.52
N ILE A 10 9.19 8.37 4.53
CA ILE A 10 8.05 9.31 4.70
C ILE A 10 7.14 9.29 3.47
N ILE A 11 7.72 9.22 2.27
CA ILE A 11 6.97 8.94 1.04
C ILE A 11 6.34 7.53 1.13
N SER A 12 6.92 6.56 1.83
CA SER A 12 6.29 5.24 2.06
C SER A 12 5.16 5.23 3.11
N LEU A 13 5.13 6.20 4.01
CA LEU A 13 3.96 6.48 4.87
C LEU A 13 2.89 7.29 4.12
N ALA A 14 3.27 8.03 3.07
CA ALA A 14 2.37 8.76 2.19
C ALA A 14 1.89 7.99 0.94
N LEU A 15 2.57 6.91 0.58
CA LEU A 15 2.25 6.00 -0.51
C LEU A 15 2.02 4.57 0.02
N LEU A 16 0.74 4.21 0.12
CA LEU A 16 0.22 2.89 -0.24
C LEU A 16 0.60 1.67 0.62
N ALA A 17 1.28 1.81 1.75
CA ALA A 17 1.14 0.78 2.77
C ALA A 17 -0.15 1.09 3.57
N PRO A 18 -1.14 0.19 3.69
CA PRO A 18 -1.94 0.23 4.90
C PRO A 18 -0.93 0.26 6.03
N MET A 19 -0.96 1.31 6.87
CA MET A 19 -0.24 1.23 8.14
C MET A 19 -0.60 -0.13 8.71
N PRO A 20 0.40 -0.97 9.04
CA PRO A 20 0.12 -2.34 9.42
C PRO A 20 -1.03 -2.29 10.43
N ALA A 21 -2.13 -2.98 10.11
CA ALA A 21 -3.22 -3.16 11.05
C ALA A 21 -2.57 -3.51 12.40
N PRO A 22 -2.98 -2.87 13.51
CA PRO A 22 -2.33 -3.06 14.79
C PRO A 22 -2.31 -4.56 15.12
N VAL A 23 -1.20 -5.22 14.79
CA VAL A 23 -0.96 -6.58 15.26
C VAL A 23 -0.76 -6.41 16.74
N LEU A 24 -1.64 -7.02 17.54
CA LEU A 24 -1.58 -7.08 19.00
C LEU A 24 -0.13 -6.92 19.49
N GLY A 25 0.18 -5.76 20.04
CA GLY A 25 1.52 -5.36 20.47
C GLY A 25 2.06 -6.17 21.66
N GLU A 26 3.38 -6.31 21.63
CA GLU A 26 4.45 -6.51 22.63
C GLU A 26 4.26 -7.27 23.96
N ASP A 27 3.05 -7.53 24.46
CA ASP A 27 2.92 -8.14 25.79
C ASP A 27 2.60 -9.64 25.70
N ASP A 28 3.49 -10.45 26.30
CA ASP A 28 3.49 -11.92 26.34
C ASP A 28 2.36 -12.51 27.21
N GLU A 29 1.55 -11.67 27.85
CA GLU A 29 0.38 -12.08 28.62
C GLU A 29 -0.88 -12.07 27.76
N ASP A 30 -1.37 -13.28 27.48
CA ASP A 30 -2.70 -13.49 26.94
C ASP A 30 -3.69 -12.75 27.86
N GLY A 31 -4.52 -11.86 27.30
CA GLY A 31 -5.51 -11.12 28.09
C GLY A 31 -6.41 -12.09 28.87
N PRO A 32 -7.08 -11.64 29.95
CA PRO A 32 -7.84 -12.51 30.84
C PRO A 32 -8.86 -13.40 30.10
N ASN A 33 -9.38 -12.92 28.97
CA ASN A 33 -10.34 -13.65 28.14
C ASN A 33 -9.72 -14.77 27.28
N LEU A 34 -8.40 -14.92 27.28
CA LEU A 34 -7.67 -15.89 26.45
C LEU A 34 -7.12 -17.07 27.25
N GLN A 35 -7.37 -17.12 28.56
CA GLN A 35 -7.01 -18.25 29.42
C GLN A 35 -7.86 -19.48 29.06
N ILE A 36 -7.20 -20.63 28.84
CA ILE A 36 -7.87 -21.89 28.50
C ILE A 36 -8.66 -22.38 29.72
N PRO A 37 -10.00 -22.60 29.61
CA PRO A 37 -10.79 -23.12 30.71
C PRO A 37 -10.27 -24.46 31.24
N GLU A 38 -10.25 -24.62 32.56
CA GLU A 38 -9.72 -25.84 33.20
C GLU A 38 -10.60 -27.07 32.95
N ASP A 39 -11.91 -26.86 32.81
CA ASP A 39 -12.96 -27.86 32.62
C ASP A 39 -13.13 -28.31 31.16
N LEU A 40 -12.26 -27.86 30.26
CA LEU A 40 -12.33 -28.18 28.84
C LEU A 40 -12.04 -29.66 28.58
N ASP A 41 -12.74 -30.25 27.60
CA ASP A 41 -12.43 -31.58 27.09
C ASP A 41 -10.93 -31.75 26.80
N LYS A 42 -10.34 -32.87 27.24
CA LYS A 42 -8.90 -33.12 27.13
C LYS A 42 -8.37 -32.95 25.71
N LYS A 43 -9.09 -33.47 24.71
CA LYS A 43 -8.67 -33.33 23.30
C LYS A 43 -8.80 -31.89 22.82
N ALA A 44 -9.84 -31.18 23.23
CA ALA A 44 -9.98 -29.75 22.92
C ALA A 44 -8.81 -28.94 23.50
N LYS A 45 -8.41 -29.23 24.75
CA LYS A 45 -7.31 -28.59 25.45
C LYS A 45 -5.97 -28.84 24.74
N GLU A 46 -5.68 -30.10 24.38
CA GLU A 46 -4.49 -30.46 23.60
C GLU A 46 -4.41 -29.70 22.26
N TYR A 47 -5.51 -29.60 21.51
CA TYR A 47 -5.55 -28.85 20.26
C TYR A 47 -5.32 -27.34 20.46
N LEU A 48 -5.87 -26.76 21.53
CA LEU A 48 -5.70 -25.34 21.84
C LEU A 48 -4.26 -25.04 22.26
N GLU A 49 -3.68 -25.82 23.17
CA GLU A 49 -2.31 -25.62 23.65
C GLU A 49 -1.30 -25.73 22.50
N GLU A 50 -1.42 -26.76 21.64
CA GLU A 50 -0.57 -26.92 20.46
C GLU A 50 -0.73 -25.73 19.49
N GLY A 51 -1.97 -25.31 19.25
CA GLY A 51 -2.32 -24.21 18.37
C GLY A 51 -1.76 -22.87 18.87
N ILE A 52 -1.98 -22.54 20.14
CA ILE A 52 -1.56 -21.29 20.78
C ILE A 52 -0.04 -21.23 20.85
N LYS A 53 0.63 -22.32 21.24
CA LYS A 53 2.10 -22.39 21.24
C LYS A 53 2.67 -22.10 19.85
N THR A 54 2.15 -22.79 18.83
CA THR A 54 2.59 -22.60 17.45
C THR A 54 2.30 -21.17 16.95
N TYR A 55 1.16 -20.60 17.33
CA TYR A 55 0.81 -19.21 17.04
C TYR A 55 1.81 -18.22 17.66
N LYS A 56 2.11 -18.34 18.96
CA LYS A 56 3.05 -17.48 19.68
C LYS A 56 4.46 -17.55 19.06
N GLU A 57 4.94 -18.74 18.71
CA GLU A 57 6.21 -18.91 17.98
C GLU A 57 6.22 -18.17 16.64
N MET A 58 5.11 -18.24 15.89
CA MET A 58 4.96 -17.54 14.62
C MET A 58 4.88 -16.03 14.77
N LYS A 59 4.24 -15.55 15.84
CA LYS A 59 4.10 -14.13 16.19
C LYS A 59 5.46 -13.53 16.58
N LYS A 60 6.17 -14.15 17.53
CA LYS A 60 7.52 -13.74 17.96
C LYS A 60 8.52 -13.67 16.82
N ARG A 61 8.51 -14.67 15.92
CA ARG A 61 9.35 -14.64 14.72
C ARG A 61 8.95 -13.51 13.76
N SER A 62 7.67 -13.16 13.70
CA SER A 62 7.19 -12.06 12.87
C SER A 62 7.74 -10.72 13.33
N GLU A 63 7.80 -10.51 14.64
CA GLU A 63 8.28 -9.29 15.30
C GLU A 63 9.80 -9.13 15.08
N ASN A 64 10.57 -10.19 15.32
CA ASN A 64 12.02 -10.18 15.15
C ASN A 64 12.52 -9.99 13.71
N ARG A 65 11.63 -10.05 12.69
CA ARG A 65 12.01 -9.84 11.28
C ARG A 65 12.58 -8.46 10.99
N HIS A 66 12.31 -7.47 11.84
CA HIS A 66 12.85 -6.11 11.66
C HIS A 66 14.37 -6.04 11.90
N ASN A 67 14.93 -7.05 12.60
CA ASN A 67 16.35 -7.16 12.93
C ASN A 67 17.09 -8.24 12.09
N GLU A 68 16.40 -8.97 11.21
CA GLU A 68 17.06 -9.95 10.35
C GLU A 68 17.78 -9.28 9.16
N PRO A 69 19.00 -9.74 8.80
CA PRO A 69 19.68 -9.27 7.60
C PRO A 69 18.84 -9.52 6.35
N TYR A 70 19.02 -8.66 5.34
CA TYR A 70 18.27 -8.72 4.09
C TYR A 70 18.39 -10.11 3.42
N LYS A 71 17.25 -10.71 3.08
CA LYS A 71 17.16 -12.00 2.37
C LYS A 71 16.66 -11.79 0.95
N LEU A 72 17.26 -12.50 -0.02
CA LEU A 72 16.85 -12.48 -1.42
C LEU A 72 15.36 -12.89 -1.60
N PRO A 73 14.65 -12.37 -2.62
CA PRO A 73 13.23 -12.65 -2.84
C PRO A 73 12.90 -14.14 -2.91
N THR A 74 13.75 -14.94 -3.55
CA THR A 74 13.59 -16.40 -3.67
C THR A 74 13.66 -17.13 -2.33
N VAL A 75 14.51 -16.66 -1.41
CA VAL A 75 14.61 -17.20 -0.04
C VAL A 75 13.36 -16.82 0.75
N ARG A 76 12.93 -15.55 0.68
CA ARG A 76 11.67 -15.07 1.28
C ARG A 76 10.44 -15.82 0.76
N MET A 77 10.45 -16.24 -0.52
CA MET A 77 9.37 -17.07 -1.08
C MET A 77 9.27 -18.43 -0.40
N LYS A 78 10.40 -19.15 -0.26
CA LYS A 78 10.42 -20.45 0.44
C LYS A 78 9.97 -20.33 1.89
N GLU A 79 10.42 -19.28 2.60
CA GLU A 79 9.98 -19.01 3.98
C GLU A 79 8.48 -18.70 4.06
N SER A 80 7.95 -17.95 3.09
CA SER A 80 6.54 -17.64 3.01
C SER A 80 5.67 -18.86 2.71
N ASP A 81 6.12 -19.82 1.89
CA ASP A 81 5.40 -21.07 1.64
C ASP A 81 5.38 -21.95 2.89
N LYS A 82 6.49 -21.99 3.65
CA LYS A 82 6.52 -22.63 4.98
C LYS A 82 5.54 -21.97 5.95
N ARG A 83 5.48 -20.63 5.97
CA ARG A 83 4.53 -19.87 6.81
C ARG A 83 3.08 -20.18 6.43
N LYS A 84 2.76 -20.24 5.13
CA LYS A 84 1.43 -20.61 4.64
C LYS A 84 1.01 -21.99 5.16
N LYS A 85 1.87 -23.01 5.03
CA LYS A 85 1.59 -24.37 5.52
C LYS A 85 1.34 -24.39 7.04
N LYS A 86 2.09 -23.60 7.82
CA LYS A 86 1.85 -23.47 9.26
C LYS A 86 0.49 -22.84 9.57
N VAL A 87 0.09 -21.78 8.86
CA VAL A 87 -1.26 -21.18 9.02
C VAL A 87 -2.36 -22.19 8.70
N GLU A 88 -2.19 -23.01 7.65
CA GLU A 88 -3.16 -24.06 7.32
C GLU A 88 -3.25 -25.16 8.38
N ARG A 89 -2.13 -25.51 9.02
CA ARG A 89 -2.12 -26.41 10.18
C ARG A 89 -2.87 -25.80 11.37
N LEU A 90 -2.59 -24.54 11.71
CA LEU A 90 -3.26 -23.83 12.80
C LEU A 90 -4.77 -23.77 12.60
N ILE A 91 -5.24 -23.47 11.38
CA ILE A 91 -6.67 -23.49 11.05
C ILE A 91 -7.29 -24.86 11.34
N LYS A 92 -6.62 -25.95 10.96
CA LYS A 92 -7.11 -27.31 11.24
C LYS A 92 -7.14 -27.61 12.74
N LEU A 93 -6.13 -27.19 13.50
CA LEU A 93 -6.10 -27.37 14.96
C LEU A 93 -7.26 -26.64 15.64
N PHE A 94 -7.44 -25.35 15.34
CA PHE A 94 -8.52 -24.57 15.94
C PHE A 94 -9.91 -25.02 15.47
N GLN A 95 -10.06 -25.53 14.24
CA GLN A 95 -11.31 -26.18 13.80
C GLN A 95 -11.61 -27.46 14.60
N LYS A 96 -10.61 -28.28 14.90
CA LYS A 96 -10.77 -29.47 15.74
C LYS A 96 -11.12 -29.09 17.17
N ALA A 97 -10.44 -28.10 17.74
CA ALA A 97 -10.76 -27.55 19.07
C ALA A 97 -12.20 -27.01 19.12
N ALA A 98 -12.62 -26.24 18.12
CA ALA A 98 -13.98 -25.71 18.02
C ALA A 98 -15.06 -26.80 17.93
N LYS A 99 -14.73 -27.96 17.34
CA LYS A 99 -15.64 -29.11 17.26
C LYS A 99 -15.71 -29.86 18.61
N ALA A 100 -14.58 -29.99 19.30
CA ALA A 100 -14.50 -30.68 20.58
C ALA A 100 -15.07 -29.83 21.74
N ALA A 101 -14.97 -28.50 21.67
CA ALA A 101 -15.49 -27.57 22.66
C ALA A 101 -16.35 -26.46 21.99
N PRO A 102 -17.60 -26.76 21.57
CA PRO A 102 -18.42 -25.83 20.79
C PRO A 102 -18.85 -24.55 21.56
N LYS A 103 -18.83 -24.60 22.89
CA LYS A 103 -19.16 -23.48 23.78
C LYS A 103 -17.96 -22.60 24.15
N CYS A 104 -16.73 -23.00 23.79
CA CYS A 104 -15.53 -22.24 24.10
C CYS A 104 -15.33 -21.12 23.06
N HIS A 105 -15.08 -19.89 23.53
CA HIS A 105 -14.85 -18.68 22.73
C HIS A 105 -13.45 -18.59 22.11
N ILE A 106 -12.46 -19.33 22.65
CA ILE A 106 -11.06 -19.27 22.23
C ILE A 106 -10.82 -19.81 20.80
N PRO A 107 -11.31 -21.00 20.41
CA PRO A 107 -11.14 -21.50 19.05
C PRO A 107 -11.66 -20.54 17.96
N PRO A 108 -12.89 -20.00 18.02
CA PRO A 108 -13.37 -19.04 17.01
C PRO A 108 -12.57 -17.73 17.02
N PHE A 109 -12.08 -17.26 18.17
CA PHE A 109 -11.16 -16.11 18.23
C PHE A 109 -9.88 -16.36 17.42
N TYR A 110 -9.18 -17.47 17.66
CA TYR A 110 -7.96 -17.77 16.89
C TYR A 110 -8.23 -18.06 15.41
N LEU A 111 -9.38 -18.66 15.07
CA LEU A 111 -9.79 -18.81 13.67
C LEU A 111 -10.03 -17.46 12.99
N CYS A 112 -10.54 -16.47 13.71
CA CYS A 112 -10.66 -15.08 13.24
C CYS A 112 -9.31 -14.57 12.72
N ILE A 113 -8.27 -14.64 13.55
CA ILE A 113 -6.90 -14.22 13.24
C ILE A 113 -6.31 -15.06 12.10
N MET A 114 -6.47 -16.39 12.16
CA MET A 114 -5.86 -17.28 11.18
C MET A 114 -6.43 -17.09 9.77
N TYR A 115 -7.72 -16.76 9.65
CA TYR A 115 -8.28 -16.44 8.35
C TYR A 115 -7.80 -15.09 7.81
N GLN A 116 -7.51 -14.11 8.67
CA GLN A 116 -6.82 -12.89 8.24
C GLN A 116 -5.42 -13.21 7.70
N TRP A 117 -4.63 -13.99 8.43
CA TRP A 117 -3.29 -14.39 7.98
C TRP A 117 -3.34 -15.23 6.70
N LYS A 118 -4.35 -16.10 6.55
CA LYS A 118 -4.56 -16.85 5.30
C LYS A 118 -4.87 -15.93 4.12
N SER A 119 -5.62 -14.86 4.36
CA SER A 119 -5.93 -13.86 3.33
C SER A 119 -4.68 -13.22 2.72
N ASP A 120 -3.61 -13.09 3.51
CA ASP A 120 -2.33 -12.54 3.04
C ASP A 120 -1.61 -13.46 2.02
N PHE A 121 -1.99 -14.74 1.94
CA PHE A 121 -1.35 -15.73 1.06
C PHE A 121 -2.18 -16.12 -0.18
N GLU A 122 -3.48 -15.83 -0.22
CA GLU A 122 -4.40 -16.39 -1.23
C GLU A 122 -5.24 -15.34 -1.96
N SER A 123 -5.62 -15.64 -3.21
CA SER A 123 -6.64 -14.84 -3.91
C SER A 123 -7.99 -14.94 -3.23
N GLY A 124 -8.82 -13.90 -3.37
CA GLY A 124 -10.08 -13.84 -2.66
C GLY A 124 -9.86 -13.55 -1.19
N ALA A 125 -8.86 -12.70 -0.89
CA ALA A 125 -8.52 -12.27 0.47
C ALA A 125 -9.78 -11.85 1.24
N LYS A 126 -10.67 -11.06 0.62
CA LYS A 126 -11.97 -10.67 1.18
C LYS A 126 -12.86 -11.86 1.56
N SER A 127 -12.81 -13.00 0.86
CA SER A 127 -13.56 -14.21 1.26
C SER A 127 -13.01 -14.85 2.53
N TRP A 128 -11.69 -14.89 2.70
CA TRP A 128 -11.08 -15.38 3.94
C TRP A 128 -11.32 -14.40 5.08
N VAL A 129 -11.18 -13.10 4.84
CA VAL A 129 -11.50 -12.06 5.82
C VAL A 129 -12.97 -12.14 6.25
N ARG A 130 -13.93 -12.40 5.34
CA ARG A 130 -15.34 -12.66 5.69
C ARG A 130 -15.52 -13.91 6.55
N LYS A 131 -14.79 -15.00 6.28
CA LYS A 131 -14.78 -16.18 7.15
C LYS A 131 -14.23 -15.84 8.53
N GLY A 132 -13.19 -15.01 8.60
CA GLY A 132 -12.67 -14.47 9.85
C GLY A 132 -13.74 -13.70 10.63
N LYS A 133 -14.48 -12.80 9.95
CA LYS A 133 -15.58 -12.02 10.55
C LYS A 133 -16.60 -12.93 11.23
N VAL A 134 -17.05 -13.98 10.54
CA VAL A 134 -18.01 -14.95 11.10
C VAL A 134 -17.47 -15.61 12.36
N GLN A 135 -16.17 -15.92 12.41
CA GLN A 135 -15.57 -16.53 13.60
C GLN A 135 -15.40 -15.52 14.75
N GLY A 136 -14.98 -14.29 14.46
CA GLY A 136 -14.92 -13.24 15.48
C GLY A 136 -16.29 -12.93 16.08
N GLU A 137 -17.34 -12.85 15.24
CA GLU A 137 -18.73 -12.68 15.69
C GLU A 137 -19.20 -13.85 16.53
N LYS A 138 -18.79 -15.08 16.18
CA LYS A 138 -19.06 -16.27 17.00
C LYS A 138 -18.36 -16.18 18.36
N ALA A 139 -17.10 -15.75 18.41
CA ALA A 139 -16.36 -15.58 19.66
C ALA A 139 -17.04 -14.56 20.59
N MET A 140 -17.46 -13.41 20.05
CA MET A 140 -18.19 -12.37 20.77
C MET A 140 -19.57 -12.81 21.29
N LYS A 141 -20.19 -13.83 20.69
CA LYS A 141 -21.46 -14.41 21.17
C LYS A 141 -21.26 -15.43 22.30
N LEU A 142 -20.06 -15.99 22.42
CA LEU A 142 -19.75 -17.04 23.39
C LEU A 142 -19.17 -16.48 24.70
N LEU A 143 -18.62 -15.26 24.67
CA LEU A 143 -18.13 -14.57 25.85
C LEU A 143 -18.54 -13.09 25.81
N ASP A 144 -19.24 -12.66 26.86
CA ASP A 144 -19.57 -11.24 27.06
C ASP A 144 -18.31 -10.42 27.38
N ASN A 145 -18.25 -9.17 26.92
CA ASN A 145 -17.12 -8.25 27.12
C ASN A 145 -15.76 -8.75 26.58
N PHE A 146 -15.77 -9.59 25.52
CA PHE A 146 -14.56 -10.11 24.90
C PHE A 146 -13.84 -9.07 24.01
N TYR A 147 -13.17 -8.11 24.65
CA TYR A 147 -12.60 -6.95 23.97
C TYR A 147 -11.52 -7.30 22.93
N GLU A 148 -10.77 -8.40 23.10
CA GLU A 148 -9.77 -8.87 22.14
C GLU A 148 -10.44 -9.31 20.83
N ALA A 149 -11.56 -10.03 20.92
CA ALA A 149 -12.32 -10.41 19.73
C ALA A 149 -12.97 -9.20 19.05
N ALA A 150 -13.41 -8.19 19.82
CA ALA A 150 -13.93 -6.95 19.27
C ALA A 150 -12.86 -6.16 18.50
N LEU A 151 -11.61 -6.13 18.99
CA LEU A 151 -10.47 -5.52 18.30
C LEU A 151 -10.17 -6.23 16.98
N GLU A 152 -10.08 -7.55 16.99
CA GLU A 152 -9.85 -8.35 15.77
C GLU A 152 -10.98 -8.20 14.75
N LEU A 153 -12.23 -8.09 15.22
CA LEU A 153 -13.36 -7.79 14.35
C LEU A 153 -13.28 -6.40 13.73
N ALA A 154 -12.80 -5.40 14.47
CA ALA A 154 -12.60 -4.05 13.95
C ALA A 154 -11.55 -4.06 12.82
N ASP A 155 -10.43 -4.75 13.02
CA ASP A 155 -9.38 -4.94 12.01
C ASP A 155 -9.88 -5.68 10.77
N ILE A 156 -10.74 -6.69 10.96
CA ILE A 156 -11.41 -7.38 9.86
C ILE A 156 -12.33 -6.44 9.08
N CYS A 157 -13.13 -5.63 9.77
CA CYS A 157 -14.01 -4.66 9.14
C CYS A 157 -13.19 -3.62 8.36
N MET A 158 -12.03 -3.19 8.87
CA MET A 158 -11.07 -2.35 8.14
C MET A 158 -10.59 -3.01 6.84
N ARG A 159 -10.17 -4.27 6.91
CA ARG A 159 -9.74 -5.05 5.73
C ARG A 159 -10.87 -5.30 4.72
N LEU A 160 -12.13 -5.23 5.16
CA LEU A 160 -13.31 -5.31 4.30
C LEU A 160 -13.80 -3.93 3.82
N GLU A 161 -13.10 -2.85 4.17
CA GLU A 161 -13.48 -1.46 3.87
C GLU A 161 -14.85 -1.07 4.45
N LYS A 162 -15.29 -1.76 5.51
CA LYS A 162 -16.52 -1.50 6.25
C LYS A 162 -16.20 -0.55 7.41
N TYR A 163 -15.85 0.69 7.07
CA TYR A 163 -15.31 1.65 8.03
C TYR A 163 -16.26 1.99 9.19
N ASP A 164 -17.56 2.05 8.94
CA ASP A 164 -18.55 2.31 10.01
C ASP A 164 -18.66 1.14 10.99
N GLU A 165 -18.65 -0.10 10.50
CA GLU A 165 -18.61 -1.30 11.35
C GLU A 165 -17.30 -1.36 12.15
N ALA A 166 -16.17 -1.01 11.52
CA ALA A 166 -14.87 -0.95 12.19
C ALA A 166 -14.84 0.12 13.30
N LEU A 167 -15.34 1.32 13.00
CA LEU A 167 -15.45 2.42 13.97
C LEU A 167 -16.28 2.01 15.18
N LYS A 168 -17.43 1.35 14.96
CA LYS A 168 -18.26 0.83 16.04
C LYS A 168 -17.49 -0.20 16.87
N ALA A 169 -16.85 -1.17 16.22
CA ALA A 169 -16.12 -2.24 16.90
C ALA A 169 -14.93 -1.72 17.73
N TYR A 170 -14.13 -0.78 17.23
CA TYR A 170 -13.04 -0.17 18.03
C TYR A 170 -13.57 0.61 19.24
N LYS A 171 -14.70 1.32 19.10
CA LYS A 171 -15.34 2.04 20.23
C LYS A 171 -15.88 1.07 21.28
N ASP A 172 -16.54 -0.01 20.83
CA ASP A 172 -17.07 -1.05 21.69
C ASP A 172 -15.92 -1.76 22.46
N ALA A 173 -14.83 -2.12 21.77
CA ALA A 173 -13.65 -2.73 22.37
C ALA A 173 -13.00 -1.82 23.44
N LEU A 174 -12.85 -0.53 23.14
CA LEU A 174 -12.31 0.47 24.08
C LEU A 174 -13.21 0.64 25.32
N LYS A 175 -14.53 0.51 25.17
CA LYS A 175 -15.49 0.57 26.29
C LYS A 175 -15.42 -0.70 27.14
N MET A 176 -15.32 -1.87 26.50
CA MET A 176 -15.26 -3.18 27.17
C MET A 176 -13.96 -3.40 27.95
N SER A 177 -12.84 -2.86 27.48
CA SER A 177 -11.53 -3.06 28.11
C SER A 177 -11.37 -2.38 29.48
N LYS A 178 -12.42 -1.72 30.01
CA LYS A 178 -12.51 -1.05 31.34
C LYS A 178 -11.28 -0.24 31.75
N GLY A 179 -10.50 0.22 30.80
CA GLY A 179 -9.32 1.02 31.06
C GLY A 179 -8.01 0.26 31.27
N GLU A 180 -7.92 -1.06 31.04
CA GLU A 180 -6.63 -1.78 30.95
C GLU A 180 -5.71 -1.01 29.99
N LEU A 181 -4.66 -0.38 30.55
CA LEU A 181 -3.87 0.64 29.85
C LEU A 181 -3.05 0.04 28.71
N ASP A 182 -2.60 -1.20 28.88
CA ASP A 182 -1.55 -1.81 28.06
C ASP A 182 -1.95 -1.94 26.57
N LYS A 183 -3.25 -2.04 26.27
CA LYS A 183 -3.74 -2.16 24.88
C LYS A 183 -4.47 -0.91 24.35
N LYS A 184 -4.57 0.18 25.13
CA LYS A 184 -5.32 1.39 24.72
C LYS A 184 -4.82 2.03 23.43
N HIS A 185 -3.50 2.00 23.24
CA HIS A 185 -2.87 2.55 22.06
C HIS A 185 -3.36 1.85 20.77
N GLN A 186 -3.65 0.55 20.81
CA GLN A 186 -4.09 -0.21 19.64
C GLN A 186 -5.47 0.25 19.16
N TYR A 187 -6.41 0.48 20.08
CA TYR A 187 -7.74 1.02 19.74
C TYR A 187 -7.63 2.43 19.14
N HIS A 188 -6.81 3.29 19.74
CA HIS A 188 -6.59 4.64 19.25
C HIS A 188 -5.96 4.66 17.85
N MET A 189 -5.03 3.75 17.57
CA MET A 189 -4.46 3.58 16.23
C MET A 189 -5.50 3.09 15.22
N GLY A 190 -6.33 2.12 15.61
CA GLY A 190 -7.46 1.65 14.81
C GLY A 190 -8.43 2.77 14.46
N LEU A 191 -8.86 3.54 15.45
CA LEU A 191 -9.72 4.73 15.27
C LEU A 191 -9.06 5.78 14.39
N PHE A 192 -7.77 6.08 14.60
CA PHE A 192 -7.00 6.99 13.77
C PHE A 192 -7.07 6.56 12.30
N ASN A 193 -6.80 5.28 12.02
CA ASN A 193 -6.85 4.75 10.66
C ASN A 193 -8.25 4.83 10.05
N CYS A 194 -9.30 4.50 10.80
CA CYS A 194 -10.68 4.65 10.32
C CYS A 194 -11.01 6.10 9.95
N TYR A 195 -10.72 7.06 10.86
CA TYR A 195 -11.03 8.46 10.64
C TYR A 195 -10.18 9.06 9.52
N LEU A 196 -8.93 8.63 9.38
CA LEU A 196 -8.06 9.02 8.27
C LEU A 196 -8.66 8.60 6.92
N ARG A 197 -9.11 7.34 6.81
CA ARG A 197 -9.77 6.81 5.59
C ARG A 197 -11.09 7.50 5.30
N ALA A 198 -11.85 7.83 6.33
CA ALA A 198 -13.10 8.58 6.24
C ALA A 198 -12.89 10.10 6.04
N LYS A 199 -11.64 10.59 5.96
CA LYS A 199 -11.28 12.01 5.88
C LYS A 199 -11.90 12.88 7.01
N LYS A 200 -12.13 12.28 8.19
CA LYS A 200 -12.65 12.94 9.41
C LYS A 200 -11.50 13.47 10.26
N TRP A 201 -10.96 14.63 9.86
CA TRP A 201 -9.65 15.11 10.35
C TRP A 201 -9.61 15.44 11.84
N ASP A 202 -10.69 15.98 12.40
CA ASP A 202 -10.74 16.37 13.82
C ASP A 202 -10.80 15.13 14.73
N GLU A 203 -11.60 14.14 14.36
CA GLU A 203 -11.67 12.86 15.06
C GLU A 203 -10.39 12.05 14.88
N CYS A 204 -9.78 12.10 13.70
CA CYS A 204 -8.46 11.53 13.42
C CYS A 204 -7.41 12.12 14.37
N LYS A 205 -7.42 13.45 14.56
CA LYS A 205 -6.51 14.13 15.50
C LYS A 205 -6.76 13.70 16.95
N LYS A 206 -8.02 13.65 17.39
CA LYS A 206 -8.38 13.16 18.74
C LYS A 206 -7.90 11.71 18.97
N ALA A 207 -8.04 10.85 17.98
CA ALA A 207 -7.57 9.46 18.04
C ALA A 207 -6.04 9.38 18.12
N TRP A 208 -5.31 10.15 17.32
CA TRP A 208 -3.85 10.25 17.40
C TRP A 208 -3.38 10.75 18.77
N ASP A 209 -4.02 11.77 19.33
CA ASP A 209 -3.65 12.28 20.65
C ASP A 209 -3.92 11.24 21.74
N GLY A 210 -4.96 10.41 21.59
CA GLY A 210 -5.19 9.24 22.42
C GLY A 210 -4.08 8.20 22.32
N TYR A 211 -3.62 7.89 21.11
CA TYR A 211 -2.48 7.00 20.87
C TYR A 211 -1.21 7.52 21.55
N VAL A 212 -0.91 8.81 21.40
CA VAL A 212 0.26 9.45 22.01
C VAL A 212 0.21 9.44 23.54
N ARG A 213 -0.97 9.58 24.14
CA ARG A 213 -1.13 9.48 25.60
C ARG A 213 -0.96 8.06 26.14
N THR A 214 -1.17 7.04 25.31
CA THR A 214 -1.26 5.64 25.74
C THR A 214 -0.09 4.78 25.30
N LYS A 215 0.81 5.30 24.44
CA LYS A 215 2.09 4.67 24.10
C LYS A 215 3.25 5.62 24.42
N SER A 216 4.12 5.20 25.32
CA SER A 216 5.23 6.01 25.85
C SER A 216 6.43 6.09 24.88
N ASP A 217 6.64 5.09 24.04
CA ASP A 217 7.82 4.86 23.19
C ASP A 217 7.57 5.05 21.69
N ILE A 218 6.89 6.13 21.31
CA ILE A 218 6.57 6.37 19.90
C ILE A 218 7.80 6.86 19.12
N ASP A 219 8.14 6.15 18.05
CA ASP A 219 9.17 6.55 17.08
C ASP A 219 8.98 8.02 16.65
N PRO A 220 9.97 8.91 16.87
CA PRO A 220 9.92 10.30 16.42
C PRO A 220 9.56 10.46 14.94
N LYS A 221 9.99 9.52 14.10
CA LYS A 221 9.69 9.52 12.65
C LYS A 221 8.21 9.34 12.35
N MET A 222 7.54 8.52 13.16
CA MET A 222 6.10 8.33 13.07
C MET A 222 5.38 9.62 13.46
N LYS A 223 5.81 10.28 14.56
CA LYS A 223 5.26 11.58 14.96
C LYS A 223 5.37 12.61 13.85
N ASP A 224 6.52 12.71 13.20
CA ASP A 224 6.73 13.67 12.11
C ASP A 224 5.90 13.36 10.86
N SER A 225 5.76 12.08 10.51
CA SER A 225 4.93 11.66 9.38
C SER A 225 3.46 12.01 9.61
N ILE A 226 2.96 11.83 10.83
CA ILE A 226 1.57 12.16 11.19
C ILE A 226 1.35 13.68 11.24
N LYS A 227 2.35 14.47 11.67
CA LYS A 227 2.28 15.94 11.54
C LYS A 227 2.11 16.36 10.08
N ILE A 228 2.84 15.74 9.15
CA ILE A 228 2.72 16.01 7.72
C ILE A 228 1.31 15.67 7.22
N VAL A 229 0.73 14.54 7.63
CA VAL A 229 -0.65 14.18 7.27
C VAL A 229 -1.64 15.29 7.64
N PHE A 230 -1.58 15.80 8.88
CA PHE A 230 -2.46 16.88 9.32
C PHE A 230 -2.17 18.22 8.64
N LEU A 231 -0.90 18.49 8.30
CA LEU A 231 -0.53 19.68 7.53
C LEU A 231 -1.16 19.64 6.13
N LEU A 232 -1.06 18.51 5.43
CA LEU A 232 -1.63 18.35 4.09
C LEU A 232 -3.16 18.35 4.10
N ALA A 233 -3.79 17.73 5.11
CA ALA A 233 -5.24 17.75 5.28
C ALA A 233 -5.80 19.18 5.39
N LYS A 234 -5.05 20.09 6.01
CA LYS A 234 -5.42 21.49 6.17
C LYS A 234 -5.18 22.36 4.94
N LEU A 235 -4.40 21.89 3.96
CA LEU A 235 -4.03 22.73 2.81
C LEU A 235 -5.24 23.15 2.00
N GLY A 236 -6.30 22.34 1.86
CA GLY A 236 -7.58 22.74 1.25
C GLY A 236 -7.46 23.74 0.08
N LYS A 237 -8.20 24.85 0.15
CA LYS A 237 -8.06 26.02 -0.76
C LYS A 237 -7.09 27.06 -0.20
N TRP A 238 -5.83 26.70 0.05
CA TRP A 238 -4.81 27.65 0.52
C TRP A 238 -4.42 28.69 -0.54
N ALA A 239 -4.67 28.37 -1.81
CA ALA A 239 -4.11 29.07 -2.94
C ALA A 239 -5.03 30.21 -3.42
N PRO A 240 -4.46 31.37 -3.81
CA PRO A 240 -5.23 32.50 -4.34
C PRO A 240 -5.86 32.19 -5.70
N HIS A 241 -5.29 31.26 -6.48
CA HIS A 241 -5.83 30.84 -7.77
C HIS A 241 -6.25 29.37 -7.74
N ASN A 242 -7.44 29.12 -8.27
CA ASN A 242 -8.02 27.80 -8.36
C ASN A 242 -8.69 27.63 -9.72
N HIS A 243 -8.55 26.47 -10.34
CA HIS A 243 -9.27 26.14 -11.56
C HIS A 243 -9.87 24.74 -11.48
N GLU A 244 -11.15 24.65 -11.82
CA GLU A 244 -11.91 23.41 -11.78
C GLU A 244 -12.25 22.95 -13.20
N SER A 245 -11.97 21.68 -13.46
CA SER A 245 -12.28 20.99 -14.71
C SER A 245 -13.17 19.78 -14.43
N LYS A 246 -13.31 18.85 -15.38
CA LYS A 246 -14.22 17.71 -15.23
C LYS A 246 -13.78 16.77 -14.10
N ASN A 247 -12.50 16.44 -14.04
CA ASN A 247 -11.90 15.46 -13.15
C ASN A 247 -10.91 16.10 -12.17
N TYR A 248 -10.51 17.36 -12.33
CA TYR A 248 -9.46 17.99 -11.52
C TYR A 248 -9.87 19.34 -10.93
N ILE A 249 -9.32 19.61 -9.74
CA ILE A 249 -9.24 20.95 -9.13
C ILE A 249 -7.76 21.27 -8.93
N VAL A 250 -7.28 22.33 -9.58
CA VAL A 250 -5.90 22.81 -9.46
C VAL A 250 -5.85 24.00 -8.51
N HIS A 251 -4.97 23.95 -7.52
CA HIS A 251 -4.72 24.99 -6.53
C HIS A 251 -3.29 25.54 -6.72
N THR A 252 -3.14 26.86 -6.89
CA THR A 252 -1.81 27.47 -7.11
C THR A 252 -1.70 28.95 -6.72
N ASP A 253 -0.52 29.35 -6.25
CA ASP A 253 -0.12 30.75 -6.03
C ASP A 253 0.67 31.34 -7.20
N VAL A 254 0.58 30.71 -8.39
CA VAL A 254 1.25 31.17 -9.61
C VAL A 254 0.41 32.19 -10.39
N SER A 255 -0.72 31.76 -10.96
CA SER A 255 -1.70 32.60 -11.67
C SER A 255 -2.94 31.76 -12.02
N GLU A 256 -4.05 32.42 -12.33
CA GLU A 256 -5.27 31.75 -12.81
C GLU A 256 -5.09 31.07 -14.17
N SER A 257 -4.42 31.73 -15.12
CA SER A 257 -4.09 31.16 -16.43
C SER A 257 -3.26 29.88 -16.30
N PHE A 258 -2.29 29.87 -15.40
CA PHE A 258 -1.47 28.69 -15.13
C PHE A 258 -2.31 27.55 -14.52
N ALA A 259 -3.24 27.86 -13.61
CA ALA A 259 -4.14 26.85 -13.04
C ALA A 259 -4.98 26.16 -14.14
N LYS A 260 -5.50 26.96 -15.08
CA LYS A 260 -6.25 26.47 -16.25
C LYS A 260 -5.40 25.59 -17.17
N ASP A 261 -4.18 26.02 -17.48
CA ASP A 261 -3.26 25.25 -18.34
C ASP A 261 -2.87 23.91 -17.71
N VAL A 262 -2.61 23.89 -16.40
CA VAL A 262 -2.31 22.64 -15.67
C VAL A 262 -3.53 21.72 -15.67
N ALA A 263 -4.73 22.25 -15.43
CA ALA A 263 -5.95 21.45 -15.45
C ALA A 263 -6.20 20.81 -16.83
N GLU A 264 -5.99 21.57 -17.92
CA GLU A 264 -6.11 21.04 -19.29
C GLU A 264 -5.12 19.89 -19.54
N GLN A 265 -3.86 20.03 -19.09
CA GLN A 265 -2.87 18.97 -19.20
C GLN A 265 -3.26 17.72 -18.42
N CYS A 266 -3.73 17.89 -17.17
CA CYS A 266 -4.21 16.79 -16.33
C CYS A 266 -5.37 16.04 -16.98
N GLU A 267 -6.32 16.75 -17.59
CA GLU A 267 -7.46 16.15 -18.31
C GLU A 267 -7.01 15.29 -19.50
N ILE A 268 -6.01 15.75 -20.27
CA ILE A 268 -5.47 14.96 -21.39
C ILE A 268 -4.68 13.75 -20.90
N ALA A 269 -3.87 13.91 -19.84
CA ALA A 269 -3.16 12.79 -19.20
C ALA A 269 -4.15 11.74 -18.69
N TYR A 270 -5.20 12.17 -17.98
CA TYR A 270 -6.27 11.30 -17.49
C TYR A 270 -6.98 10.53 -18.60
N LYS A 271 -7.26 11.16 -19.75
CA LYS A 271 -7.81 10.45 -20.92
C LYS A 271 -6.88 9.35 -21.41
N MET A 272 -5.57 9.58 -21.41
CA MET A 272 -4.58 8.57 -21.77
C MET A 272 -4.59 7.40 -20.78
N TYR A 273 -4.59 7.69 -19.47
CA TYR A 273 -4.63 6.65 -18.43
C TYR A 273 -5.91 5.83 -18.52
N SER A 274 -7.06 6.51 -18.61
CA SER A 274 -8.38 5.90 -18.72
C SER A 274 -8.50 4.98 -19.93
N LYS A 275 -7.91 5.37 -21.07
CA LYS A 275 -7.88 4.53 -22.29
C LYS A 275 -7.06 3.26 -22.08
N VAL A 276 -5.89 3.36 -21.44
CA VAL A 276 -5.00 2.21 -21.20
C VAL A 276 -5.62 1.25 -20.18
N PHE A 277 -6.17 1.77 -19.07
CA PHE A 277 -6.68 0.97 -17.95
C PHE A 277 -8.16 0.62 -18.05
N LYS A 278 -8.87 1.14 -19.06
CA LYS A 278 -10.32 1.00 -19.23
C LYS A 278 -11.05 1.26 -17.91
N HIS A 279 -10.76 2.41 -17.31
CA HIS A 279 -11.31 2.83 -16.02
C HIS A 279 -11.65 4.31 -16.09
N LYS A 280 -12.70 4.70 -15.39
CA LYS A 280 -13.12 6.08 -15.22
C LYS A 280 -13.27 6.32 -13.73
N ASN A 281 -12.70 7.42 -13.25
CA ASN A 281 -12.99 7.93 -11.92
C ASN A 281 -14.49 8.28 -11.83
N THR A 282 -15.14 7.75 -10.81
CA THR A 282 -16.54 8.05 -10.46
C THR A 282 -16.66 8.73 -9.09
N GLY A 283 -15.54 8.94 -8.40
CA GLY A 283 -15.49 9.62 -7.11
C GLY A 283 -15.19 11.10 -7.24
N ASP A 284 -14.62 11.65 -6.16
CA ASP A 284 -14.22 13.06 -6.06
C ASP A 284 -13.26 13.48 -7.19
N LYS A 285 -13.25 14.79 -7.47
CA LYS A 285 -12.24 15.39 -8.35
C LYS A 285 -10.86 15.28 -7.72
N PHE A 286 -9.87 15.11 -8.57
CA PHE A 286 -8.47 15.04 -8.21
C PHE A 286 -7.93 16.43 -7.86
N HIS A 287 -7.40 16.57 -6.64
CA HIS A 287 -6.76 17.80 -6.20
C HIS A 287 -5.29 17.83 -6.62
N VAL A 288 -4.85 18.95 -7.21
CA VAL A 288 -3.47 19.19 -7.66
C VAL A 288 -2.99 20.52 -7.10
N HIS A 289 -2.04 20.49 -6.17
CA HIS A 289 -1.45 21.67 -5.55
C HIS A 289 -0.09 21.97 -6.17
N ILE A 290 -0.02 23.09 -6.90
CA ILE A 290 1.22 23.59 -7.48
C ILE A 290 1.69 24.82 -6.72
N PHE A 291 2.93 24.81 -6.25
CA PHE A 291 3.51 25.93 -5.51
C PHE A 291 4.44 26.73 -6.42
N ALA A 292 4.36 28.05 -6.41
CA ALA A 292 5.19 28.95 -7.23
C ALA A 292 6.68 28.74 -7.00
N SER A 293 7.08 28.37 -5.78
CA SER A 293 8.47 28.13 -5.42
C SER A 293 8.69 26.77 -4.74
N ARG A 294 9.91 26.25 -4.88
CA ARG A 294 10.37 25.05 -4.17
C ARG A 294 10.34 25.23 -2.65
N GLN A 295 10.69 26.42 -2.16
CA GLN A 295 10.64 26.73 -0.73
C GLN A 295 9.20 26.72 -0.21
N GLY A 296 8.25 27.31 -0.94
CA GLY A 296 6.83 27.28 -0.59
C GLY A 296 6.26 25.87 -0.57
N PHE A 297 6.64 25.03 -1.55
CA PHE A 297 6.32 23.61 -1.54
C PHE A 297 6.86 22.92 -0.28
N MET A 298 8.14 23.09 0.04
CA MET A 298 8.76 22.43 1.20
C MET A 298 8.14 22.90 2.53
N SER A 299 7.94 24.21 2.72
CA SER A 299 7.41 24.73 3.98
C SER A 299 5.95 24.33 4.22
N LYS A 300 5.13 24.28 3.16
CA LYS A 300 3.70 23.92 3.26
C LYS A 300 3.43 22.42 3.28
N THR A 301 4.36 21.60 2.79
CA THR A 301 4.15 20.14 2.71
C THR A 301 5.08 19.33 3.60
N GLY A 302 6.11 19.96 4.15
CA GLY A 302 7.20 19.30 4.84
C GLY A 302 8.20 18.60 3.91
N ALA A 303 7.98 18.55 2.59
CA ALA A 303 8.78 17.78 1.64
C ALA A 303 10.30 18.08 1.68
N PRO A 304 11.16 17.11 1.33
CA PRO A 304 12.60 17.29 1.34
C PRO A 304 13.05 18.10 0.13
N SER A 305 14.26 18.67 0.24
CA SER A 305 14.83 19.52 -0.80
C SER A 305 15.01 18.83 -2.16
N ASN A 306 15.11 17.49 -2.20
CA ASN A 306 15.28 16.72 -3.44
C ASN A 306 13.97 16.19 -4.04
N ALA A 307 12.80 16.37 -3.40
CA ALA A 307 11.54 15.87 -3.95
C ALA A 307 11.10 16.69 -5.17
N GLY A 308 10.77 16.01 -6.27
CA GLY A 308 10.20 16.65 -7.47
C GLY A 308 8.73 17.05 -7.30
N GLY A 309 8.02 16.31 -6.46
CA GLY A 309 6.58 16.33 -6.20
C GLY A 309 6.20 14.97 -5.58
N PHE A 310 4.98 14.83 -5.09
CA PHE A 310 4.46 13.55 -4.62
C PHE A 310 2.92 13.52 -4.65
N PHE A 311 2.36 12.35 -4.91
CA PHE A 311 0.98 12.02 -4.59
C PHE A 311 0.85 11.54 -3.13
N ALA A 312 -0.14 12.04 -2.39
CA ALA A 312 -0.46 11.60 -1.04
C ALA A 312 -1.77 10.79 -1.04
N GLY A 313 -1.69 9.48 -0.81
CA GLY A 313 -2.85 8.59 -0.87
C GLY A 313 -3.95 8.92 0.15
N TYR A 314 -3.58 9.46 1.31
CA TYR A 314 -4.53 9.78 2.39
C TYR A 314 -5.33 11.07 2.16
N THR A 315 -4.79 12.07 1.47
CA THR A 315 -5.58 13.23 1.01
C THR A 315 -6.18 13.00 -0.38
N GLY A 316 -5.61 12.09 -1.16
CA GLY A 316 -5.95 11.89 -2.56
C GLY A 316 -5.41 13.00 -3.48
N ALA A 317 -4.48 13.83 -2.99
CA ALA A 317 -3.98 15.01 -3.70
C ALA A 317 -2.52 14.87 -4.14
N LEU A 318 -2.17 15.59 -5.22
CA LEU A 318 -0.82 15.73 -5.75
C LEU A 318 -0.23 17.07 -5.29
N TYR A 319 1.02 17.07 -4.82
CA TYR A 319 1.73 18.27 -4.39
C TYR A 319 3.07 18.39 -5.13
N MET A 320 3.34 19.52 -5.78
CA MET A 320 4.63 19.76 -6.42
C MET A 320 4.96 21.25 -6.60
N PRO A 321 6.25 21.64 -6.61
CA PRO A 321 6.63 22.99 -6.99
C PRO A 321 6.57 23.18 -8.50
N ARG A 322 6.33 24.41 -8.94
CA ARG A 322 6.56 24.86 -10.31
C ARG A 322 8.03 24.66 -10.67
N SER A 323 8.28 24.40 -11.96
CA SER A 323 9.62 24.41 -12.54
C SER A 323 9.62 25.28 -13.78
N SER A 324 10.70 26.03 -14.01
CA SER A 324 10.94 26.74 -15.28
C SER A 324 11.21 25.78 -16.43
N ASN A 325 11.64 24.54 -16.15
CA ASN A 325 11.81 23.51 -17.15
C ASN A 325 10.48 22.76 -17.34
N ALA A 326 9.77 23.06 -18.43
CA ALA A 326 8.47 22.47 -18.73
C ALA A 326 8.52 20.93 -18.85
N ALA A 327 9.59 20.37 -19.45
CA ALA A 327 9.72 18.91 -19.57
C ALA A 327 9.86 18.24 -18.20
N ARG A 328 10.62 18.84 -17.28
CA ARG A 328 10.76 18.35 -15.90
C ARG A 328 9.46 18.50 -15.11
N PHE A 329 8.78 19.65 -15.26
CA PHE A 329 7.48 19.91 -14.63
C PHE A 329 6.45 18.87 -15.09
N ASN A 330 6.27 18.72 -16.40
CA ASN A 330 5.32 17.78 -17.00
C ASN A 330 5.64 16.33 -16.61
N ASN A 331 6.92 15.96 -16.60
CA ASN A 331 7.32 14.62 -16.19
C ASN A 331 6.88 14.28 -14.76
N THR A 332 7.06 15.19 -13.80
CA THR A 332 6.55 14.99 -12.45
C THR A 332 5.03 15.00 -12.41
N LEU A 333 4.38 15.96 -13.08
CA LEU A 333 2.92 16.10 -13.08
C LEU A 333 2.24 14.82 -13.58
N TYR A 334 2.73 14.23 -14.67
CA TYR A 334 2.14 13.02 -15.24
C TYR A 334 2.53 11.78 -14.43
N HIS A 335 3.76 11.69 -13.92
CA HIS A 335 4.20 10.59 -13.05
C HIS A 335 3.34 10.51 -11.78
N GLU A 336 3.22 11.61 -11.04
CA GLU A 336 2.40 11.66 -9.82
C GLU A 336 0.90 11.63 -10.13
N GLY A 337 0.47 12.22 -11.24
CA GLY A 337 -0.92 12.15 -11.70
C GLY A 337 -1.34 10.73 -12.07
N PHE A 338 -0.41 9.89 -12.52
CA PHE A 338 -0.67 8.47 -12.73
C PHE A 338 -0.88 7.74 -11.41
N HIS A 339 -0.09 8.02 -10.36
CA HIS A 339 -0.31 7.45 -9.02
C HIS A 339 -1.70 7.81 -8.49
N GLN A 340 -2.09 9.08 -8.64
CA GLN A 340 -3.41 9.57 -8.27
C GLN A 340 -4.54 8.85 -9.02
N PHE A 341 -4.40 8.66 -10.34
CA PHE A 341 -5.34 7.88 -11.14
C PHE A 341 -5.38 6.42 -10.70
N LEU A 342 -4.23 5.77 -10.51
CA LEU A 342 -4.15 4.35 -10.18
C LEU A 342 -4.79 4.06 -8.82
N ASN A 343 -4.72 5.01 -7.88
CA ASN A 343 -5.38 4.91 -6.58
C ASN A 343 -6.92 4.74 -6.70
N THR A 344 -7.54 5.23 -7.78
CA THR A 344 -8.97 5.00 -8.08
C THR A 344 -9.25 3.62 -8.68
N VAL A 345 -8.23 2.99 -9.27
CA VAL A 345 -8.33 1.63 -9.81
C VAL A 345 -8.15 0.59 -8.71
N THR A 346 -7.14 0.77 -7.86
CA THR A 346 -6.82 -0.10 -6.73
C THR A 346 -5.68 0.49 -5.89
N GLU A 347 -5.72 0.25 -4.58
CA GLU A 347 -4.62 0.62 -3.67
C GLU A 347 -3.50 -0.44 -3.62
N HIS A 348 -3.72 -1.62 -4.20
CA HIS A 348 -2.86 -2.78 -4.02
C HIS A 348 -2.25 -3.25 -5.34
N VAL A 349 -1.16 -2.59 -5.73
CA VAL A 349 -0.40 -2.92 -6.95
C VAL A 349 1.05 -3.27 -6.63
N PRO A 350 1.66 -4.23 -7.36
CA PRO A 350 3.10 -4.46 -7.29
C PRO A 350 3.86 -3.18 -7.65
N ARG A 351 4.97 -2.93 -6.96
CA ARG A 351 5.77 -1.72 -7.12
C ARG A 351 6.27 -1.49 -8.54
N TRP A 352 6.82 -2.52 -9.17
CA TRP A 352 7.30 -2.44 -10.56
C TRP A 352 6.18 -2.00 -11.51
N PHE A 353 4.94 -2.43 -11.24
CA PHE A 353 3.79 -2.10 -12.05
C PHE A 353 3.39 -0.64 -11.81
N ASN A 354 3.35 -0.21 -10.55
CA ASN A 354 3.01 1.16 -10.17
C ASN A 354 4.04 2.16 -10.74
N GLU A 355 5.29 2.05 -10.30
CA GLU A 355 6.36 2.99 -10.65
C GLU A 355 6.81 2.85 -12.10
N GLY A 356 6.71 1.65 -12.68
CA GLY A 356 7.02 1.40 -14.07
C GLY A 356 6.05 2.13 -15.01
N HIS A 357 4.75 2.11 -14.71
CA HIS A 357 3.76 2.88 -15.47
C HIS A 357 3.85 4.38 -15.19
N ALA A 358 4.12 4.80 -13.95
CA ALA A 358 4.37 6.20 -13.64
C ALA A 358 5.54 6.76 -14.48
N CYS A 359 6.66 6.02 -14.55
CA CYS A 359 7.81 6.37 -15.40
C CYS A 359 7.53 6.23 -16.91
N PHE A 360 6.53 5.43 -17.31
CA PHE A 360 6.10 5.25 -18.69
C PHE A 360 5.29 6.44 -19.18
N PHE A 361 4.34 6.92 -18.37
CA PHE A 361 3.52 8.08 -18.71
C PHE A 361 4.21 9.42 -18.44
N GLY A 362 5.05 9.49 -17.40
CA GLY A 362 5.82 10.67 -17.01
C GLY A 362 6.38 11.47 -18.19
N PRO A 363 7.24 10.89 -19.06
CA PRO A 363 7.91 11.66 -20.11
C PRO A 363 6.98 12.15 -21.23
N SER A 364 5.68 11.83 -21.21
CA SER A 364 4.74 12.22 -22.27
C SER A 364 4.81 13.72 -22.58
N GLN A 365 4.64 14.06 -23.85
CA GLN A 365 4.73 15.43 -24.34
C GLN A 365 3.33 15.97 -24.60
N TYR A 366 2.99 17.06 -23.91
CA TYR A 366 1.81 17.86 -24.20
C TYR A 366 2.10 18.87 -25.31
N PHE A 367 1.14 19.05 -26.22
CA PHE A 367 1.20 20.02 -27.31
C PHE A 367 -0.22 20.39 -27.76
N LYS A 368 -0.34 21.47 -28.53
CA LYS A 368 -1.59 21.86 -29.19
C LYS A 368 -1.45 21.68 -30.69
N GLU A 369 -2.40 20.99 -31.31
CA GLU A 369 -2.47 20.80 -32.77
C GLU A 369 -3.81 21.35 -33.26
N GLY A 370 -3.78 22.38 -34.09
CA GLY A 370 -4.99 23.12 -34.48
C GLY A 370 -5.74 23.70 -33.27
N GLY A 371 -5.00 24.20 -32.27
CA GLY A 371 -5.57 24.73 -31.02
C GLY A 371 -6.10 23.67 -30.04
N LYS A 372 -6.19 22.39 -30.43
CA LYS A 372 -6.71 21.32 -29.58
C LYS A 372 -5.59 20.70 -28.74
N PRO A 373 -5.77 20.57 -27.42
CA PRO A 373 -4.76 19.95 -26.55
C PRO A 373 -4.63 18.45 -26.84
N LYS A 374 -3.39 18.00 -27.04
CA LYS A 374 -3.02 16.61 -27.31
C LYS A 374 -1.83 16.19 -26.45
N MET A 375 -1.65 14.89 -26.31
CA MET A 375 -0.51 14.33 -25.61
C MET A 375 0.04 13.11 -26.34
N LYS A 376 1.37 13.08 -26.49
CA LYS A 376 2.12 12.01 -27.15
C LYS A 376 2.97 11.29 -26.12
N LEU A 377 2.81 9.98 -26.02
CA LEU A 377 3.70 9.13 -25.26
C LEU A 377 5.08 9.10 -25.94
N VAL A 378 6.16 9.26 -25.18
CA VAL A 378 7.53 9.21 -25.68
C VAL A 378 8.42 8.35 -24.78
N VAL A 379 9.58 7.94 -25.29
CA VAL A 379 10.56 7.15 -24.55
C VAL A 379 11.14 7.95 -23.39
N ASN A 380 11.22 7.35 -22.21
CA ASN A 380 11.91 7.94 -21.07
C ASN A 380 13.43 7.82 -21.25
N ARG A 381 14.06 8.83 -21.88
CA ARG A 381 15.49 8.80 -22.21
C ARG A 381 16.39 8.58 -21.00
N SER A 382 16.09 9.22 -19.87
CA SER A 382 16.88 9.06 -18.63
C SER A 382 16.79 7.62 -18.10
N ARG A 383 15.59 7.03 -18.05
CA ARG A 383 15.44 5.63 -17.64
C ARG A 383 16.08 4.66 -18.64
N CYS A 384 15.98 4.94 -19.95
CA CYS A 384 16.65 4.17 -21.01
C CYS A 384 18.17 4.14 -20.82
N GLN A 385 18.79 5.30 -20.60
CA GLN A 385 20.23 5.40 -20.34
C GLN A 385 20.62 4.65 -19.06
N ASN A 386 19.88 4.84 -17.98
CA ASN A 386 20.15 4.17 -16.69
C ASN A 386 20.09 2.64 -16.82
N ILE A 387 19.08 2.09 -17.49
CA ILE A 387 18.96 0.64 -17.64
C ILE A 387 20.01 0.07 -18.60
N LYS A 388 20.37 0.78 -19.68
CA LYS A 388 21.45 0.36 -20.57
C LYS A 388 22.80 0.29 -19.84
N GLN A 389 23.10 1.29 -19.02
CA GLN A 389 24.30 1.29 -18.18
C GLN A 389 24.27 0.14 -17.17
N ALA A 390 23.13 -0.10 -16.52
CA ALA A 390 22.98 -1.21 -15.57
C ALA A 390 23.16 -2.57 -16.26
N LEU A 391 22.62 -2.76 -17.47
CA LEU A 391 22.82 -3.96 -18.27
C LEU A 391 24.29 -4.16 -18.66
N GLY A 392 24.98 -3.10 -19.06
CA GLY A 392 26.41 -3.15 -19.41
C GLY A 392 27.33 -3.52 -18.23
N ARG A 393 26.91 -3.19 -17.00
CA ARG A 393 27.65 -3.49 -15.76
C ARG A 393 27.18 -4.77 -15.05
N GLY A 394 26.22 -5.51 -15.61
CA GLY A 394 25.63 -6.67 -14.94
C GLY A 394 24.82 -6.33 -13.68
N MET A 395 24.42 -5.07 -13.51
CA MET A 395 23.69 -4.54 -12.33
C MET A 395 22.17 -4.52 -12.53
N CYS A 396 21.67 -4.89 -13.70
CA CYS A 396 20.23 -4.96 -13.93
C CYS A 396 19.60 -6.08 -13.08
N PRO A 397 18.51 -5.81 -12.31
CA PRO A 397 17.85 -6.86 -11.56
C PRO A 397 17.28 -7.92 -12.50
N LYS A 398 17.33 -9.19 -12.07
CA LYS A 398 16.65 -10.28 -12.77
C LYS A 398 15.14 -10.05 -12.70
N LEU A 399 14.40 -10.56 -13.68
CA LEU A 399 12.97 -10.36 -13.77
C LEU A 399 12.21 -10.86 -12.52
N PRO A 400 12.50 -12.05 -11.93
CA PRO A 400 11.86 -12.44 -10.68
C PRO A 400 12.10 -11.44 -9.55
N ASP A 401 13.32 -10.91 -9.42
CA ASP A 401 13.66 -9.94 -8.37
C ASP A 401 12.89 -8.63 -8.56
N LEU A 402 12.72 -8.17 -9.81
CA LEU A 402 11.90 -7.02 -10.13
C LEU A 402 10.41 -7.25 -9.80
N LEU A 403 9.85 -8.42 -10.18
CA LEU A 403 8.43 -8.72 -10.02
C LEU A 403 8.00 -8.93 -8.57
N TYR A 404 8.91 -9.42 -7.72
CA TYR A 404 8.63 -9.78 -6.33
C TYR A 404 9.22 -8.80 -5.29
N SER A 405 9.96 -7.78 -5.71
CA SER A 405 10.51 -6.76 -4.79
C SER A 405 9.45 -5.74 -4.33
N GLY A 406 9.52 -5.36 -3.05
CA GLY A 406 8.73 -4.30 -2.42
C GLY A 406 9.53 -3.01 -2.16
N GLN A 407 8.98 -2.10 -1.33
CA GLN A 407 9.59 -0.79 -1.03
C GLN A 407 10.94 -0.91 -0.35
N LEU A 408 10.99 -1.77 0.67
CA LEU A 408 12.18 -1.90 1.49
C LEU A 408 13.34 -2.42 0.64
N GLU A 409 13.06 -3.30 -0.31
CA GLU A 409 14.04 -3.84 -1.25
C GLU A 409 14.61 -2.78 -2.20
N TRP A 410 13.75 -1.89 -2.73
CA TRP A 410 14.20 -0.80 -3.59
C TRP A 410 14.96 0.28 -2.82
N SER A 411 14.67 0.43 -1.52
CA SER A 411 15.26 1.48 -0.67
C SER A 411 16.57 1.02 -0.01
N LEU A 412 16.67 -0.26 0.36
CA LEU A 412 17.85 -0.85 1.01
C LEU A 412 18.93 -1.33 0.03
N SER A 413 18.66 -1.40 -1.28
CA SER A 413 19.71 -1.68 -2.25
C SER A 413 20.75 -0.56 -2.16
N ALA A 414 21.92 -0.87 -1.57
CA ALA A 414 23.05 0.05 -1.42
C ALA A 414 23.45 0.69 -2.76
N GLU A 415 23.09 0.05 -3.87
CA GLU A 415 23.29 0.51 -5.24
C GLU A 415 21.95 0.81 -5.95
N ARG A 416 21.40 1.99 -5.62
CA ARG A 416 20.61 2.90 -6.47
C ARG A 416 19.15 2.52 -6.79
N PRO A 417 18.17 3.10 -6.05
CA PRO A 417 16.74 3.09 -6.42
C PRO A 417 16.49 3.42 -7.90
N ALA A 418 17.28 4.32 -8.49
CA ALA A 418 17.19 4.71 -9.90
C ALA A 418 17.26 3.55 -10.89
N ILE A 419 18.02 2.48 -10.60
CA ILE A 419 18.12 1.28 -11.45
C ILE A 419 16.81 0.50 -11.42
N TYR A 420 16.20 0.32 -10.25
CA TYR A 420 14.92 -0.36 -10.13
C TYR A 420 13.78 0.39 -10.84
N TYR A 421 13.73 1.72 -10.71
CA TYR A 421 12.82 2.55 -11.51
C TYR A 421 13.04 2.36 -13.02
N ALA A 422 14.29 2.31 -13.47
CA ALA A 422 14.63 2.11 -14.86
C ALA A 422 14.28 0.69 -15.36
N ALA A 423 14.50 -0.32 -14.53
CA ALA A 423 14.12 -1.71 -14.80
C ALA A 423 12.59 -1.86 -14.90
N ALA A 424 11.84 -1.29 -13.95
CA ALA A 424 10.38 -1.30 -13.96
C ALA A 424 9.81 -0.60 -15.20
N TRP A 425 10.29 0.61 -15.50
CA TRP A 425 9.91 1.34 -16.72
C TRP A 425 10.18 0.52 -17.97
N SER A 426 11.41 0.02 -18.12
CA SER A 426 11.83 -0.66 -19.34
C SER A 426 11.09 -1.99 -19.55
N PHE A 427 10.76 -2.70 -18.47
CA PHE A 427 9.95 -3.91 -18.55
C PHE A 427 8.50 -3.60 -18.97
N VAL A 428 7.88 -2.55 -18.42
CA VAL A 428 6.56 -2.08 -18.85
C VAL A 428 6.59 -1.67 -20.32
N TYR A 429 7.57 -0.87 -20.72
CA TYR A 429 7.73 -0.40 -22.10
C TYR A 429 7.92 -1.58 -23.07
N PHE A 430 8.80 -2.53 -22.75
CA PHE A 430 8.99 -3.78 -23.48
C PHE A 430 7.67 -4.55 -23.65
N CYS A 431 6.89 -4.71 -22.58
CA CYS A 431 5.63 -5.45 -22.65
C CYS A 431 4.65 -4.83 -23.65
N TRP A 432 4.62 -3.50 -23.75
CA TRP A 432 3.72 -2.79 -24.65
C TRP A 432 4.16 -2.80 -26.11
N PHE A 433 5.46 -2.74 -26.38
CA PHE A 433 5.97 -2.41 -27.72
C PHE A 433 6.78 -3.51 -28.41
N HIS A 434 7.37 -4.45 -27.68
CA HIS A 434 8.14 -5.52 -28.30
C HIS A 434 7.24 -6.41 -29.17
N GLU A 435 7.67 -6.64 -30.42
CA GLU A 435 6.97 -7.47 -31.42
C GLU A 435 5.46 -7.14 -31.52
N GLY A 436 5.12 -5.86 -31.69
CA GLY A 436 3.71 -5.42 -31.77
C GLY A 436 2.92 -5.58 -30.46
N GLY A 437 3.63 -5.65 -29.33
CA GLY A 437 3.04 -5.86 -28.01
C GLY A 437 2.73 -7.33 -27.72
N LYS A 438 3.60 -8.25 -28.15
CA LYS A 438 3.56 -9.70 -27.83
C LYS A 438 3.25 -9.98 -26.36
N TYR A 439 3.81 -9.17 -25.46
CA TYR A 439 3.67 -9.33 -24.01
C TYR A 439 2.62 -8.41 -23.35
N LYS A 440 1.84 -7.63 -24.11
CA LYS A 440 0.86 -6.68 -23.56
C LYS A 440 -0.20 -7.35 -22.67
N LYS A 441 -0.51 -8.62 -22.95
CA LYS A 441 -1.45 -9.43 -22.15
C LYS A 441 -0.97 -9.64 -20.72
N ILE A 442 0.34 -9.62 -20.45
CA ILE A 442 0.87 -9.68 -19.08
C ILE A 442 0.38 -8.45 -18.32
N VAL A 443 0.66 -7.26 -18.83
CA VAL A 443 0.24 -5.99 -18.24
C VAL A 443 -1.29 -5.93 -18.07
N GLN A 444 -2.06 -6.32 -19.08
CA GLN A 444 -3.53 -6.35 -19.01
C GLN A 444 -4.07 -7.32 -17.95
N LYS A 445 -3.44 -8.50 -17.79
CA LYS A 445 -3.80 -9.44 -16.72
C LYS A 445 -3.50 -8.85 -15.35
N PHE A 446 -2.37 -8.16 -15.18
CA PHE A 446 -2.09 -7.42 -13.95
C PHE A 446 -3.16 -6.36 -13.69
N MET A 447 -3.48 -5.52 -14.68
CA MET A 447 -4.56 -4.52 -14.57
C MET A 447 -5.89 -5.14 -14.12
N SER A 448 -6.30 -6.25 -14.74
CA SER A 448 -7.55 -6.92 -14.36
C SER A 448 -7.49 -7.58 -13.00
N GLY A 449 -6.34 -8.16 -12.60
CA GLY A 449 -6.20 -8.80 -11.30
C GLY A 449 -6.12 -7.79 -10.16
N CYS A 450 -5.50 -6.63 -10.40
CA CYS A 450 -5.45 -5.52 -9.45
C CYS A 450 -6.87 -4.99 -9.15
N LYS A 451 -7.74 -4.85 -10.16
CA LYS A 451 -9.17 -4.51 -9.97
C LYS A 451 -9.95 -5.56 -9.16
N LYS A 452 -9.45 -6.80 -9.11
CA LYS A 452 -10.05 -7.90 -8.34
C LYS A 452 -9.34 -8.14 -7.01
N GLU A 453 -8.39 -7.27 -6.63
CA GLU A 453 -7.56 -7.38 -5.44
C GLU A 453 -6.86 -8.75 -5.33
N GLU A 454 -6.44 -9.31 -6.48
CA GLU A 454 -5.68 -10.54 -6.49
C GLU A 454 -4.27 -10.28 -5.92
N GLY A 455 -3.88 -11.02 -4.88
CA GLY A 455 -2.56 -10.88 -4.27
C GLY A 455 -1.41 -11.01 -5.28
N GLY A 456 -0.43 -10.11 -5.17
CA GLY A 456 0.61 -9.88 -6.20
C GLY A 456 1.35 -11.13 -6.69
N ARG A 457 1.63 -12.11 -5.81
CA ARG A 457 2.31 -13.35 -6.21
C ARG A 457 1.46 -14.26 -7.11
N LYS A 458 0.19 -14.44 -6.77
CA LYS A 458 -0.72 -15.24 -7.60
C LYS A 458 -0.96 -14.52 -8.93
N LEU A 459 -1.03 -13.19 -8.90
CA LEU A 459 -1.16 -12.38 -10.10
C LEU A 459 0.04 -12.55 -11.04
N VAL A 460 1.28 -12.55 -10.51
CA VAL A 460 2.48 -12.89 -11.30
C VAL A 460 2.35 -14.29 -11.90
N LYS A 461 2.06 -15.33 -11.09
CA LYS A 461 1.90 -16.71 -11.60
C LYS A 461 0.84 -16.82 -12.70
N LYS A 462 -0.29 -16.12 -12.55
CA LYS A 462 -1.39 -16.09 -13.52
C LYS A 462 -1.03 -15.33 -14.79
N ALA A 463 -0.37 -14.18 -14.66
CA ALA A 463 0.02 -13.33 -15.77
C ALA A 463 1.03 -14.03 -16.69
N PHE A 464 1.98 -14.74 -16.08
CA PHE A 464 3.06 -15.46 -16.75
C PHE A 464 2.77 -16.95 -16.98
N LYS A 465 1.53 -17.42 -16.79
CA LYS A 465 1.18 -18.83 -17.06
C LYS A 465 1.50 -19.19 -18.52
N GLY A 466 2.35 -20.20 -18.71
CA GLY A 466 2.80 -20.65 -20.03
C GLY A 466 3.91 -19.79 -20.65
N ILE A 467 4.51 -18.85 -19.89
CA ILE A 467 5.59 -17.98 -20.37
C ILE A 467 6.86 -18.29 -19.57
N SER A 468 7.94 -18.62 -20.29
CA SER A 468 9.25 -18.83 -19.65
C SER A 468 9.82 -17.50 -19.16
N MET A 469 10.08 -17.40 -17.85
CA MET A 469 10.67 -16.22 -17.22
C MET A 469 12.09 -15.91 -17.73
N SER A 470 12.89 -16.95 -18.02
CA SER A 470 14.24 -16.76 -18.56
C SER A 470 14.21 -16.26 -19.99
N GLN A 471 13.30 -16.81 -20.82
CA GLN A 471 13.13 -16.39 -22.21
C GLN A 471 12.71 -14.92 -22.29
N ILE A 472 11.63 -14.54 -21.60
CA ILE A 472 11.14 -13.15 -21.64
C ILE A 472 12.16 -12.16 -21.07
N GLN A 473 12.96 -12.57 -20.07
CA GLN A 473 14.05 -11.74 -19.55
C GLN A 473 15.13 -11.51 -20.62
N GLY A 474 15.52 -12.57 -21.36
CA GLY A 474 16.46 -12.46 -22.47
C GLY A 474 15.96 -11.52 -23.57
N GLU A 475 14.71 -11.71 -24.00
CA GLU A 475 14.06 -10.85 -25.00
C GLU A 475 13.96 -9.39 -24.52
N TRP A 476 13.60 -9.18 -23.25
CA TRP A 476 13.55 -7.85 -22.64
C TRP A 476 14.92 -7.16 -22.65
N TYR A 477 15.97 -7.84 -22.20
CA TYR A 477 17.32 -7.27 -22.18
C TYR A 477 17.82 -6.96 -23.59
N ALA A 478 17.59 -7.85 -24.55
CA ALA A 478 17.96 -7.64 -25.95
C ALA A 478 17.24 -6.42 -26.54
N TYR A 479 15.92 -6.33 -26.34
CA TYR A 479 15.11 -5.22 -26.81
C TYR A 479 15.60 -3.87 -26.28
N ILE A 480 15.90 -3.79 -24.97
CA ILE A 480 16.35 -2.54 -24.35
C ILE A 480 17.74 -2.10 -24.81
N LYS A 481 18.65 -3.04 -25.12
CA LYS A 481 19.95 -2.70 -25.71
C LYS A 481 19.78 -1.99 -27.07
N GLN A 482 18.79 -2.40 -27.86
CA GLN A 482 18.52 -1.88 -29.21
C GLN A 482 17.63 -0.63 -29.22
N LEU A 483 16.84 -0.39 -28.17
CA LEU A 483 15.90 0.73 -28.09
C LEU A 483 16.63 2.08 -28.22
N ARG A 484 16.29 2.89 -29.23
CA ARG A 484 16.94 4.18 -29.49
C ARG A 484 16.37 5.30 -28.64
#